data_AF-A0A3N7J8M6-F1
#
_entry.id   AF-A0A3N7J8M6-F1
#
_cell.length_a   1.000
_cell.length_b   1.000
_cell.length_c   1.000
_cell.angle_alpha   90.00
_cell.angle_beta   90.00
_cell.angle_gamma   90.00
#
_symmetry.space_group_name_H-M   'P 1'
#
loop_
_entity.id
_entity.type
_entity.pdbx_description
1 polymer ?
#
loop_
_entity_poly.entity_id
_entity_poly.type
_entity_poly.pdbx_seq_one_letter_code
_entity_poly.pdbx_strand_id
1 'polypeptide(L)'
;GKGYIYILRQDPKTYVMQPGADTEIVDAVSRACTALGKELVFKNHLQLQRGPYDIAAVMTESVSDSPLELAGSFIDLFDPNLPVIGRKTVRPGEQAFLFNLDRLPRSAERQVLVSSGRVYEQRNLDDRFRISTIGPTKAKGVMRVALDREPSTITVTSRALGAFVPFDSEWDSASKTLLLSYMNLEGGNQITIDFTDEKGEGKTAIRAGKLLSPNGDGIHDVWVIDGIDQFPKNRVTVYTKNGIKVFDAEGYDNQSVVFAGRSKGGTLPAGTYFFQIAYKDTDTWANEKGYFTVRYEP
;
A
#
# COMPACT_ATOMS: atom_id res chain seq x y z
N GLY A 1 -34.54 1.12 35.63
CA GLY A 1 -34.11 -0.14 35.00
C GLY A 1 -33.78 -1.17 36.06
N LYS A 2 -33.67 -2.46 35.71
CA LYS A 2 -33.18 -3.51 36.63
C LYS A 2 -31.66 -3.37 36.74
N GLY A 3 -31.16 -2.97 37.90
CA GLY A 3 -29.74 -2.76 38.15
C GLY A 3 -29.48 -2.53 39.63
N TYR A 4 -28.22 -2.71 40.03
CA TYR A 4 -27.77 -2.49 41.40
C TYR A 4 -26.96 -1.19 41.48
N ILE A 5 -27.16 -0.42 42.55
CA ILE A 5 -26.36 0.76 42.86
C ILE A 5 -25.69 0.50 44.21
N TYR A 6 -24.36 0.54 44.23
CA TYR A 6 -23.57 0.48 45.46
C TYR A 6 -23.02 1.88 45.73
N ILE A 7 -23.31 2.43 46.91
CA ILE A 7 -22.86 3.76 47.31
C ILE A 7 -21.79 3.57 48.39
N LEU A 8 -20.56 3.94 48.06
CA LEU A 8 -19.48 4.08 49.04
C LEU A 8 -19.50 5.53 49.55
N ARG A 9 -19.76 5.72 50.84
CA ARG A 9 -19.91 7.06 51.47
C ARG A 9 -18.61 7.51 52.11
N GLN A 10 -17.56 7.61 51.31
CA GLN A 10 -16.24 8.07 51.73
C GLN A 10 -15.70 9.08 50.73
N ASP A 11 -14.77 9.93 51.17
CA ASP A 11 -14.06 10.83 50.28
C ASP A 11 -13.18 10.01 49.32
N PRO A 12 -13.27 10.20 47.98
CA PRO A 12 -12.46 9.46 47.01
C PRO A 12 -10.95 9.54 47.28
N LYS A 13 -10.48 10.63 47.88
CA LYS A 13 -9.07 10.82 48.25
C LYS A 13 -8.60 9.76 49.24
N THR A 14 -9.47 9.28 50.12
CA THR A 14 -9.10 8.29 51.15
C THR A 14 -8.63 6.97 50.52
N TYR A 15 -9.21 6.57 49.38
CA TYR A 15 -8.83 5.36 48.64
C TYR A 15 -7.44 5.44 47.98
N VAL A 16 -6.94 6.66 47.73
CA VAL A 16 -5.64 6.88 47.08
C VAL A 16 -4.54 7.09 48.12
N MET A 17 -4.88 7.75 49.24
CA MET A 17 -3.89 8.23 50.20
C MET A 17 -3.55 7.23 51.31
N GLN A 18 -4.35 6.18 51.50
CA GLN A 18 -4.14 5.18 52.56
C GLN A 18 -3.74 3.83 51.94
N PRO A 19 -2.63 3.22 52.39
CA PRO A 19 -2.25 1.88 51.94
C PRO A 19 -3.38 0.86 52.17
N GLY A 20 -3.73 0.07 51.16
CA GLY A 20 -4.75 -0.99 51.24
C GLY A 20 -6.21 -0.51 51.19
N ALA A 21 -6.46 0.79 51.04
CA ALA A 21 -7.82 1.33 50.96
C ALA A 21 -8.54 0.98 49.65
N ASP A 22 -7.82 0.51 48.63
CA ASP A 22 -8.37 -0.02 47.38
C ASP A 22 -9.23 -1.28 47.60
N THR A 23 -8.98 -2.02 48.68
CA THR A 23 -9.74 -3.24 49.05
C THR A 23 -11.25 -2.98 49.14
N GLU A 24 -11.66 -1.84 49.68
CA GLU A 24 -13.08 -1.51 49.85
C GLU A 24 -13.78 -1.28 48.50
N ILE A 25 -13.08 -0.67 47.54
CA ILE A 25 -13.56 -0.49 46.16
C ILE A 25 -13.67 -1.86 45.49
N VAL A 26 -12.63 -2.69 45.60
CA VAL A 26 -12.58 -4.03 45.01
C VAL A 26 -13.72 -4.90 45.56
N ASP A 27 -13.96 -4.87 46.87
CA ASP A 27 -15.05 -5.61 47.53
C ASP A 27 -16.43 -5.14 47.05
N ALA A 28 -16.62 -3.83 46.86
CA ALA A 28 -17.86 -3.29 46.33
C ALA A 28 -18.11 -3.76 44.89
N VAL A 29 -17.08 -3.77 44.04
CA VAL A 29 -17.16 -4.30 42.67
C VAL A 29 -17.43 -5.81 42.69
N SER A 30 -16.78 -6.56 43.57
CA SER A 30 -16.98 -8.01 43.74
C SER A 30 -18.43 -8.34 44.10
N ARG A 31 -19.01 -7.61 45.06
CA ARG A 31 -20.44 -7.74 45.41
C ARG A 31 -21.35 -7.42 44.22
N ALA A 32 -21.05 -6.37 43.47
CA ALA A 32 -21.82 -5.98 42.30
C ALA A 32 -21.77 -7.03 41.18
N CYS A 33 -20.59 -7.60 40.90
CA CYS A 33 -20.42 -8.71 39.97
C CYS A 33 -21.23 -9.94 40.42
N THR A 34 -21.12 -10.30 41.70
CA THR A 34 -21.85 -11.45 42.29
C THR A 34 -23.36 -11.28 42.15
N ALA A 35 -23.90 -10.09 42.43
CA ALA A 35 -25.32 -9.79 42.27
C ALA A 35 -25.82 -9.88 40.81
N LEU A 36 -24.91 -9.74 39.85
CA LEU A 36 -25.17 -9.91 38.42
C LEU A 36 -24.87 -11.34 37.92
N GLY A 37 -24.46 -12.27 38.81
CA GLY A 37 -24.04 -13.62 38.44
C GLY A 37 -22.75 -13.66 37.62
N LYS A 38 -21.89 -12.66 37.79
CA LYS A 38 -20.58 -12.55 37.12
C LYS A 38 -19.45 -12.80 38.10
N GLU A 39 -18.37 -13.39 37.60
CA GLU A 39 -17.12 -13.54 38.34
C GLU A 39 -16.23 -12.31 38.13
N LEU A 40 -15.61 -11.83 39.22
CA LEU A 40 -14.60 -10.77 39.14
C LEU A 40 -13.27 -11.40 38.72
N VAL A 41 -12.74 -10.96 37.57
CA VAL A 41 -11.46 -11.45 37.05
C VAL A 41 -10.47 -10.29 37.03
N PHE A 42 -9.37 -10.46 37.74
CA PHE A 42 -8.24 -9.53 37.68
C PHE A 42 -7.37 -9.84 36.47
N LYS A 43 -6.91 -8.78 35.80
CA LYS A 43 -6.05 -8.85 34.63
C LYS A 43 -4.92 -7.85 34.79
N ASN A 44 -3.80 -8.12 34.15
CA ASN A 44 -2.67 -7.21 34.07
C ASN A 44 -2.59 -6.43 32.76
N HIS A 45 -3.65 -6.45 31.95
CA HIS A 45 -3.67 -5.80 30.65
C HIS A 45 -4.98 -5.05 30.42
N LEU A 46 -4.86 -3.99 29.64
CA LEU A 46 -5.99 -3.28 29.04
C LEU A 46 -6.05 -3.66 27.57
N GLN A 47 -7.23 -4.01 27.08
CA GLN A 47 -7.47 -4.31 25.67
C GLN A 47 -8.71 -3.59 25.19
N LEU A 48 -8.61 -2.95 24.03
CA LEU A 48 -9.69 -2.23 23.39
C LEU A 48 -9.76 -2.63 21.91
N GLN A 49 -10.97 -3.01 21.48
CA GLN A 49 -11.28 -3.21 20.07
C GLN A 49 -12.00 -1.97 19.52
N ARG A 50 -11.56 -1.47 18.36
CA ARG A 50 -12.22 -0.38 17.63
C ARG A 50 -12.24 -0.72 16.14
N GLY A 51 -13.40 -1.14 15.61
CA GLY A 51 -13.49 -1.58 14.21
C GLY A 51 -12.49 -2.72 13.93
N PRO A 52 -11.61 -2.60 12.92
CA PRO A 52 -10.60 -3.61 12.63
C PRO A 52 -9.41 -3.55 13.60
N TYR A 53 -9.30 -2.56 14.48
CA TYR A 53 -8.12 -2.37 15.32
C TYR A 53 -8.22 -3.09 16.67
N ASP A 54 -7.11 -3.73 17.06
CA ASP A 54 -6.84 -4.16 18.44
C ASP A 54 -5.76 -3.26 19.05
N ILE A 55 -6.07 -2.68 20.21
CA ILE A 55 -5.13 -1.91 21.02
C ILE A 55 -4.97 -2.62 22.35
N ALA A 56 -3.74 -2.89 22.76
CA ALA A 56 -3.46 -3.51 24.03
C ALA A 56 -2.28 -2.85 24.76
N ALA A 57 -2.32 -2.88 26.08
CA ALA A 57 -1.22 -2.47 26.95
C ALA A 57 -1.13 -3.44 28.13
N VAL A 58 0.07 -3.93 28.44
CA VAL A 58 0.29 -4.81 29.60
C VAL A 58 1.04 -4.02 30.67
N MET A 59 0.49 -4.02 31.88
CA MET A 59 0.96 -3.21 33.00
C MET A 59 2.09 -3.93 33.75
N THR A 60 3.11 -3.19 34.19
CA THR A 60 4.22 -3.71 35.01
C THR A 60 3.88 -3.80 36.49
N GLU A 61 2.93 -3.00 36.96
CA GLU A 61 2.48 -2.97 38.36
C GLU A 61 1.08 -3.54 38.42
N SER A 62 0.96 -4.87 38.42
CA SER A 62 -0.34 -5.53 38.39
C SER A 62 -0.31 -6.93 39.02
N VAL A 63 -1.44 -7.63 38.93
CA VAL A 63 -1.67 -8.95 39.52
C VAL A 63 -0.86 -10.09 38.87
N SER A 64 -0.15 -9.81 37.78
CA SER A 64 0.66 -10.80 37.06
C SER A 64 1.71 -10.14 36.18
N ASP A 65 2.85 -10.81 36.03
CA ASP A 65 3.92 -10.47 35.07
C ASP A 65 3.80 -11.27 33.74
N SER A 66 2.69 -11.97 33.54
CA SER A 66 2.49 -12.77 32.32
C SER A 66 2.27 -11.87 31.10
N PRO A 67 2.81 -12.21 29.93
CA PRO A 67 2.50 -11.49 28.70
C PRO A 67 1.04 -11.72 28.28
N LEU A 68 0.49 -10.76 27.53
CA LEU A 68 -0.75 -10.95 26.78
C LEU A 68 -0.44 -11.60 25.43
N GLU A 69 -1.14 -12.68 25.13
CA GLU A 69 -1.02 -13.41 23.87
C GLU A 69 -2.25 -13.17 23.00
N LEU A 70 -2.02 -12.60 21.82
CA LEU A 70 -3.06 -12.33 20.83
C LEU A 70 -2.82 -13.22 19.61
N ALA A 71 -3.80 -14.04 19.26
CA ALA A 71 -3.79 -14.88 18.06
C ALA A 71 -4.79 -14.35 17.03
N GLY A 72 -4.42 -14.40 15.75
CA GLY A 72 -5.20 -13.85 14.64
C GLY A 72 -4.29 -13.38 13.51
N SER A 73 -4.87 -12.97 12.39
CA SER A 73 -4.13 -12.37 11.29
C SER A 73 -4.03 -10.85 11.50
N PHE A 74 -2.83 -10.36 11.81
CA PHE A 74 -2.60 -8.96 12.17
C PHE A 74 -1.59 -8.29 11.26
N ILE A 75 -1.75 -6.97 11.07
CA ILE A 75 -0.67 -6.06 10.69
C ILE A 75 -0.25 -5.30 11.95
N ASP A 76 1.02 -5.41 12.34
CA ASP A 76 1.56 -4.63 13.46
C ASP A 76 1.84 -3.19 13.02
N LEU A 77 1.09 -2.22 13.57
CA LEU A 77 1.18 -0.81 13.18
C LEU A 77 2.37 -0.08 13.82
N PHE A 78 3.05 -0.71 14.79
CA PHE A 78 4.32 -0.21 15.31
C PHE A 78 5.53 -0.75 14.55
N ASP A 79 5.37 -1.79 13.74
CA ASP A 79 6.42 -2.27 12.85
C ASP A 79 6.41 -1.49 11.53
N PRO A 80 7.50 -0.76 11.18
CA PRO A 80 7.54 0.05 9.97
C PRO A 80 7.47 -0.76 8.66
N ASN A 81 7.66 -2.08 8.71
CA ASN A 81 7.56 -2.96 7.55
C ASN A 81 6.14 -3.53 7.36
N LEU A 82 5.22 -3.25 8.29
CA LEU A 82 3.82 -3.70 8.25
C LEU A 82 3.65 -5.20 7.95
N PRO A 83 4.38 -6.12 8.61
CA PRO A 83 4.28 -7.56 8.35
C PRO A 83 2.89 -8.09 8.67
N VAL A 84 2.47 -9.15 7.96
CA VAL A 84 1.31 -9.95 8.39
C VAL A 84 1.82 -11.01 9.36
N ILE A 85 1.28 -10.99 10.58
CA ILE A 85 1.67 -11.90 11.67
C ILE A 85 0.46 -12.69 12.16
N GLY A 86 0.67 -13.96 12.50
CA GLY A 86 -0.38 -14.85 13.04
C GLY A 86 -0.57 -14.76 14.56
N ARG A 87 0.35 -14.08 15.25
CA ARG A 87 0.37 -13.94 16.70
C ARG A 87 1.15 -12.69 17.11
N LYS A 88 0.70 -12.02 18.17
CA LYS A 88 1.41 -10.96 18.87
C LYS A 88 1.50 -11.29 20.35
N THR A 89 2.72 -11.31 20.87
CA THR A 89 3.00 -11.33 22.31
C THR A 89 3.24 -9.89 22.77
N VAL A 90 2.56 -9.45 23.82
CA VAL A 90 2.74 -8.13 24.44
C VAL A 90 3.24 -8.37 25.87
N ARG A 91 4.46 -7.94 26.18
CA ARG A 91 5.07 -8.15 27.49
C ARG A 91 4.69 -7.03 28.47
N PRO A 92 4.81 -7.22 29.79
CA PRO A 92 4.64 -6.13 30.75
C PRO A 92 5.49 -4.91 30.39
N GLY A 93 4.86 -3.73 30.37
CA GLY A 93 5.47 -2.47 29.94
C GLY A 93 5.33 -2.19 28.44
N GLU A 94 4.88 -3.15 27.63
CA GLU A 94 4.69 -2.99 26.20
C GLU A 94 3.24 -2.68 25.82
N GLN A 95 3.10 -2.18 24.60
CA GLN A 95 1.83 -1.88 23.96
C GLN A 95 1.79 -2.55 22.59
N ALA A 96 0.59 -2.81 22.10
CA ALA A 96 0.35 -3.24 20.73
C ALA A 96 -0.73 -2.38 20.11
N PHE A 97 -0.52 -2.02 18.85
CA PHE A 97 -1.53 -1.43 17.99
C PHE A 97 -1.59 -2.23 16.69
N LEU A 98 -2.62 -3.03 16.54
CA LEU A 98 -2.74 -4.03 15.48
C LEU A 98 -3.93 -3.71 14.60
N PHE A 99 -3.77 -3.88 13.29
CA PHE A 99 -4.89 -3.99 12.36
C PHE A 99 -5.21 -5.48 12.19
N ASN A 100 -6.40 -5.91 12.60
CA ASN A 100 -6.83 -7.30 12.56
C ASN A 100 -7.57 -7.61 11.24
N LEU A 101 -6.93 -8.40 10.40
CA LEU A 101 -7.40 -8.80 9.08
C LEU A 101 -8.58 -9.78 9.15
N ASP A 102 -8.71 -10.56 10.22
CA ASP A 102 -9.84 -11.48 10.41
C ASP A 102 -11.17 -10.73 10.56
N ARG A 103 -11.12 -9.44 10.85
CA ARG A 103 -12.29 -8.54 10.96
C ARG A 103 -12.61 -7.80 9.66
N LEU A 104 -11.82 -8.00 8.60
CA LEU A 104 -12.18 -7.51 7.28
C LEU A 104 -13.24 -8.43 6.66
N PRO A 105 -14.25 -7.87 5.98
CA PRO A 105 -15.18 -8.67 5.20
C PRO A 105 -14.40 -9.51 4.17
N ARG A 106 -14.75 -10.79 3.99
CA ARG A 106 -14.10 -11.63 2.94
C ARG A 106 -14.38 -11.13 1.51
N SER A 107 -15.46 -10.37 1.34
CA SER A 107 -15.80 -9.65 0.10
C SER A 107 -15.29 -8.21 0.11
N ALA A 108 -14.34 -7.86 0.97
CA ALA A 108 -13.82 -6.52 1.07
C ALA A 108 -13.34 -6.06 -0.30
N GLU A 109 -13.91 -4.96 -0.77
CA GLU A 109 -13.42 -4.27 -1.96
C GLU A 109 -11.93 -3.96 -1.79
N ARG A 110 -11.22 -3.87 -2.91
CA ARG A 110 -9.80 -3.51 -2.91
C ARG A 110 -9.67 -2.16 -2.21
N GLN A 111 -8.79 -2.09 -1.21
CA GLN A 111 -8.67 -0.92 -0.36
C GLN A 111 -7.29 -0.85 0.28
N VAL A 112 -6.81 0.37 0.51
CA VAL A 112 -5.62 0.58 1.34
C VAL A 112 -6.01 0.35 2.81
N LEU A 113 -5.36 -0.58 3.48
CA LEU A 113 -5.59 -0.88 4.90
C LEU A 113 -4.79 0.05 5.80
N VAL A 114 -3.50 0.19 5.48
CA VAL A 114 -2.53 0.95 6.26
C VAL A 114 -1.54 1.60 5.29
N SER A 115 -1.16 2.85 5.56
CA SER A 115 -0.18 3.59 4.77
C SER A 115 0.59 4.56 5.65
N SER A 116 1.91 4.67 5.45
CA SER A 116 2.75 5.70 6.08
C SER A 116 2.57 7.08 5.46
N GLY A 117 2.03 7.16 4.24
CA GLY A 117 1.61 8.39 3.58
C GLY A 117 0.11 8.64 3.71
N ARG A 118 -0.32 9.87 3.41
CA ARG A 118 -1.73 10.21 3.29
C ARG A 118 -2.26 9.74 1.94
N VAL A 119 -3.11 8.73 1.95
CA VAL A 119 -3.95 8.36 0.80
C VAL A 119 -5.11 9.33 0.74
N TYR A 120 -5.21 10.10 -0.34
CA TYR A 120 -6.30 11.06 -0.54
C TYR A 120 -7.29 10.63 -1.62
N GLU A 121 -6.93 9.63 -2.42
CA GLU A 121 -7.82 9.04 -3.39
C GLU A 121 -7.48 7.57 -3.60
N GLN A 122 -8.51 6.74 -3.68
CA GLN A 122 -8.42 5.37 -4.17
C GLN A 122 -9.62 5.09 -5.07
N ARG A 123 -9.42 4.38 -6.17
CA ARG A 123 -10.48 4.07 -7.15
C ARG A 123 -10.42 2.61 -7.56
N ASN A 124 -11.51 1.91 -7.30
CA ASN A 124 -11.78 0.55 -7.79
C ASN A 124 -12.33 0.63 -9.22
N LEU A 125 -11.67 -0.09 -10.12
CA LEU A 125 -12.09 -0.36 -11.49
C LEU A 125 -12.13 -1.89 -11.66
N ASP A 126 -12.75 -2.40 -12.71
CA ASP A 126 -12.93 -3.86 -12.88
C ASP A 126 -11.58 -4.61 -12.88
N ASP A 127 -10.64 -4.15 -13.72
CA ASP A 127 -9.32 -4.73 -13.97
C ASP A 127 -8.17 -3.98 -13.27
N ARG A 128 -8.48 -2.97 -12.44
CA ARG A 128 -7.47 -2.07 -11.89
C ARG A 128 -7.86 -1.48 -10.54
N PHE A 129 -6.85 -1.23 -9.71
CA PHE A 129 -6.95 -0.40 -8.51
C PHE A 129 -5.95 0.75 -8.59
N ARG A 130 -6.43 1.99 -8.42
CA ARG A 130 -5.58 3.19 -8.41
C ARG A 130 -5.56 3.83 -7.05
N ILE A 131 -4.38 4.21 -6.59
CA ILE A 131 -4.16 4.87 -5.30
C ILE A 131 -3.34 6.13 -5.54
N SER A 132 -3.79 7.25 -5.02
CA SER A 132 -3.05 8.51 -5.01
C SER A 132 -2.66 8.83 -3.58
N THR A 133 -1.35 8.96 -3.34
CA THR A 133 -0.77 9.12 -2.00
C THR A 133 0.25 10.26 -1.98
N ILE A 134 0.38 10.91 -0.83
CA ILE A 134 1.40 11.92 -0.59
C ILE A 134 2.07 11.66 0.76
N GLY A 135 3.38 11.79 0.79
CA GLY A 135 4.20 11.69 1.98
C GLY A 135 5.37 12.67 1.92
N PRO A 136 6.19 12.75 2.97
CA PRO A 136 7.38 13.59 2.97
C PRO A 136 8.31 13.24 1.80
N THR A 137 8.66 14.21 0.96
CA THR A 137 9.52 14.02 -0.22
C THR A 137 10.85 13.36 0.16
N LYS A 138 11.31 12.39 -0.65
CA LYS A 138 12.50 11.54 -0.42
C LYS A 138 12.42 10.60 0.79
N ALA A 139 11.29 10.53 1.49
CA ALA A 139 11.07 9.51 2.52
C ALA A 139 10.51 8.23 1.90
N LYS A 140 10.88 7.08 2.48
CA LYS A 140 10.30 5.78 2.12
C LYS A 140 8.82 5.74 2.52
N GLY A 141 7.94 5.53 1.56
CA GLY A 141 6.54 5.18 1.76
C GLY A 141 6.40 3.67 1.92
N VAL A 142 5.50 3.24 2.79
CA VAL A 142 5.11 1.83 2.97
C VAL A 142 3.60 1.79 3.10
N MET A 143 2.96 0.83 2.42
CA MET A 143 1.53 0.60 2.59
C MET A 143 1.19 -0.88 2.45
N ARG A 144 0.09 -1.29 3.10
CA ARG A 144 -0.50 -2.61 2.92
C ARG A 144 -1.92 -2.47 2.39
N VAL A 145 -2.21 -3.20 1.33
CA VAL A 145 -3.44 -3.07 0.54
C VAL A 145 -4.15 -4.41 0.52
N ALA A 146 -5.44 -4.45 0.84
CA ALA A 146 -6.27 -5.63 0.64
C ALA A 146 -6.69 -5.69 -0.82
N LEU A 147 -6.52 -6.86 -1.45
CA LEU A 147 -6.90 -7.12 -2.84
C LEU A 147 -7.78 -8.38 -2.90
N ASP A 148 -8.55 -8.52 -3.97
CA ASP A 148 -9.40 -9.69 -4.23
C ASP A 148 -8.60 -10.88 -4.81
N ARG A 149 -7.50 -10.57 -5.52
CA ARG A 149 -6.59 -11.51 -6.17
C ARG A 149 -5.17 -10.92 -6.28
N GLU A 150 -4.23 -11.76 -6.70
CA GLU A 150 -2.83 -11.36 -6.94
C GLU A 150 -2.74 -10.33 -8.07
N PRO A 151 -1.95 -9.25 -7.92
CA PRO A 151 -1.67 -8.30 -8.99
C PRO A 151 -0.96 -8.96 -10.18
N SER A 152 -1.29 -8.57 -11.40
CA SER A 152 -0.50 -8.91 -12.59
C SER A 152 0.61 -7.91 -12.85
N THR A 153 0.38 -6.62 -12.57
CA THR A 153 1.39 -5.56 -12.73
C THR A 153 1.15 -4.46 -11.72
N ILE A 154 2.24 -3.87 -11.22
CA ILE A 154 2.22 -2.72 -10.33
C ILE A 154 3.09 -1.62 -10.96
N THR A 155 2.58 -0.40 -10.97
CA THR A 155 3.34 0.78 -11.41
C THR A 155 3.22 1.87 -10.36
N VAL A 156 4.35 2.51 -10.02
CA VAL A 156 4.39 3.70 -9.17
C VAL A 156 4.99 4.84 -9.98
N THR A 157 4.26 5.94 -10.12
CA THR A 157 4.71 7.14 -10.87
C THR A 157 4.61 8.39 -10.02
N SER A 158 5.53 9.35 -10.23
CA SER A 158 5.37 10.72 -9.75
C SER A 158 4.08 11.30 -10.33
N ARG A 159 3.25 11.91 -9.50
CA ARG A 159 2.06 12.60 -9.99
C ARG A 159 2.41 13.90 -10.73
N ALA A 160 3.45 14.59 -10.28
CA ALA A 160 3.89 15.85 -10.88
C ALA A 160 4.57 15.62 -12.24
N LEU A 161 5.48 14.64 -12.31
CA LEU A 161 6.36 14.44 -13.48
C LEU A 161 5.94 13.26 -14.36
N GLY A 162 5.10 12.35 -13.86
CA GLY A 162 4.80 11.09 -14.53
C GLY A 162 5.96 10.09 -14.56
N ALA A 163 7.10 10.45 -13.96
CA ALA A 163 8.31 9.63 -13.92
C ALA A 163 8.10 8.37 -13.07
N PHE A 164 8.72 7.26 -13.49
CA PHE A 164 8.73 6.02 -12.73
C PHE A 164 9.38 6.23 -11.36
N VAL A 165 8.81 5.58 -10.34
CA VAL A 165 9.34 5.57 -8.98
C VAL A 165 9.74 4.14 -8.62
N PRO A 166 11.02 3.91 -8.24
CA PRO A 166 11.43 2.62 -7.71
C PRO A 166 10.56 2.20 -6.52
N PHE A 167 10.16 0.93 -6.53
CA PHE A 167 9.32 0.33 -5.51
C PHE A 167 9.69 -1.15 -5.31
N ASP A 168 9.39 -1.66 -4.12
CA ASP A 168 9.40 -3.08 -3.78
C ASP A 168 7.97 -3.53 -3.50
N SER A 169 7.65 -4.78 -3.79
CA SER A 169 6.33 -5.36 -3.55
C SER A 169 6.40 -6.80 -3.06
N GLU A 170 5.49 -7.17 -2.17
CA GLU A 170 5.34 -8.54 -1.68
C GLU A 170 3.85 -8.91 -1.57
N TRP A 171 3.44 -9.96 -2.27
CA TRP A 171 2.09 -10.51 -2.22
C TRP A 171 1.99 -11.60 -1.16
N ASP A 172 1.05 -11.46 -0.24
CA ASP A 172 0.66 -12.51 0.70
C ASP A 172 -0.67 -13.11 0.25
N SER A 173 -0.59 -14.31 -0.33
CA SER A 173 -1.76 -15.05 -0.84
C SER A 173 -2.70 -15.51 0.27
N ALA A 174 -2.21 -15.75 1.49
CA ALA A 174 -3.02 -16.25 2.60
C ALA A 174 -3.90 -15.14 3.16
N SER A 175 -3.34 -13.94 3.34
CA SER A 175 -4.09 -12.76 3.79
C SER A 175 -4.75 -11.97 2.66
N LYS A 176 -4.42 -12.29 1.40
CA LYS A 176 -4.79 -11.52 0.20
C LYS A 176 -4.40 -10.05 0.31
N THR A 177 -3.19 -9.79 0.81
CA THR A 177 -2.67 -8.44 0.94
C THR A 177 -1.39 -8.23 0.16
N LEU A 178 -1.25 -7.03 -0.41
CA LEU A 178 -0.04 -6.56 -1.07
C LEU A 178 0.68 -5.57 -0.15
N LEU A 179 1.92 -5.86 0.19
CA LEU A 179 2.85 -4.88 0.76
C LEU A 179 3.53 -4.12 -0.38
N LEU A 180 3.56 -2.80 -0.28
CA LEU A 180 4.28 -1.94 -1.19
C LEU A 180 5.21 -1.02 -0.41
N SER A 181 6.43 -0.85 -0.91
CA SER A 181 7.32 0.20 -0.45
C SER A 181 7.87 0.99 -1.62
N TYR A 182 7.94 2.31 -1.51
CA TYR A 182 8.26 3.21 -2.64
C TYR A 182 8.91 4.51 -2.14
N MET A 183 9.55 5.26 -3.03
CA MET A 183 10.07 6.60 -2.68
C MET A 183 8.98 7.67 -2.83
N ASN A 184 8.71 8.46 -1.79
CA ASN A 184 7.81 9.61 -1.95
C ASN A 184 8.47 10.71 -2.79
N LEU A 185 7.81 11.14 -3.86
CA LEU A 185 8.28 12.25 -4.70
C LEU A 185 7.44 13.51 -4.51
N GLU A 186 7.99 14.64 -4.99
CA GLU A 186 7.29 15.91 -4.97
C GLU A 186 5.96 15.83 -5.74
N GLY A 187 4.89 16.40 -5.16
CA GLY A 187 3.53 16.30 -5.68
C GLY A 187 2.82 14.97 -5.41
N GLY A 188 3.50 14.01 -4.77
CA GLY A 188 2.97 12.69 -4.41
C GLY A 188 3.09 11.66 -5.53
N ASN A 189 2.62 10.46 -5.23
CA ASN A 189 2.75 9.28 -6.09
C ASN A 189 1.36 8.81 -6.53
N GLN A 190 1.30 8.27 -7.75
CA GLN A 190 0.18 7.50 -8.23
C GLN A 190 0.61 6.04 -8.37
N ILE A 191 -0.09 5.16 -7.67
CA ILE A 191 0.11 3.72 -7.70
C ILE A 191 -1.03 3.13 -8.52
N THR A 192 -0.68 2.31 -9.50
CA THR A 192 -1.63 1.55 -10.32
C THR A 192 -1.34 0.08 -10.16
N ILE A 193 -2.36 -0.68 -9.76
CA ILE A 193 -2.31 -2.12 -9.59
C ILE A 193 -3.28 -2.69 -10.62
N ASP A 194 -2.77 -3.45 -11.58
CA ASP A 194 -3.55 -4.10 -12.63
C ASP A 194 -3.75 -5.58 -12.28
N PHE A 195 -4.86 -6.15 -12.74
CA PHE A 195 -5.23 -7.55 -12.52
C PHE A 195 -5.48 -8.24 -13.86
N THR A 196 -5.12 -9.51 -13.95
CA THR A 196 -5.63 -10.38 -15.01
C THR A 196 -7.08 -10.74 -14.74
N ASP A 197 -7.88 -10.89 -15.78
CA ASP A 197 -9.25 -11.39 -15.61
C ASP A 197 -9.24 -12.88 -15.20
N GLU A 198 -10.38 -13.41 -14.77
CA GLU A 198 -10.51 -14.80 -14.32
C GLU A 198 -10.28 -15.84 -15.44
N LYS A 199 -10.14 -15.39 -16.70
CA LYS A 199 -9.80 -16.23 -17.85
C LYS A 199 -8.30 -16.24 -18.17
N GLY A 200 -7.49 -15.47 -17.43
CA GLY A 200 -6.06 -15.33 -17.70
C GLY A 200 -5.76 -14.38 -18.87
N GLU A 201 -6.76 -13.71 -19.42
CA GLU A 201 -6.62 -12.67 -20.44
C GLU A 201 -6.47 -11.31 -19.76
N GLY A 202 -5.41 -11.19 -18.93
CA GLY A 202 -4.98 -9.87 -18.53
C GLY A 202 -4.32 -9.20 -19.72
N LYS A 203 -4.94 -8.12 -20.22
CA LYS A 203 -4.19 -7.12 -20.98
C LYS A 203 -3.09 -6.59 -20.07
N THR A 204 -1.90 -7.18 -20.13
CA THR A 204 -0.69 -6.54 -19.63
C THR A 204 -0.46 -5.34 -20.54
N ALA A 205 -1.07 -4.22 -20.18
CA ALA A 205 -1.08 -3.06 -21.04
C ALA A 205 0.34 -2.49 -21.09
N ILE A 206 1.01 -2.66 -22.23
CA ILE A 206 2.18 -1.85 -22.57
C ILE A 206 1.79 -0.36 -22.42
N ARG A 207 2.56 0.39 -21.63
CA ARG A 207 2.33 1.83 -21.43
C ARG A 207 3.50 2.63 -21.95
N ALA A 208 3.29 3.32 -23.04
CA ALA A 208 4.30 4.20 -23.59
C ALA A 208 4.42 5.49 -22.76
N GLY A 209 5.64 5.84 -22.36
CA GLY A 209 5.93 7.08 -21.64
C GLY A 209 5.46 8.32 -22.41
N LYS A 210 5.05 9.37 -21.71
CA LYS A 210 4.51 10.59 -22.35
C LYS A 210 5.55 11.66 -22.67
N LEU A 211 6.78 11.50 -22.20
CA LEU A 211 7.85 12.48 -22.28
C LEU A 211 9.18 11.81 -22.65
N LEU A 212 9.98 12.52 -23.43
CA LEU A 212 11.38 12.24 -23.77
C LEU A 212 12.15 13.56 -23.67
N SER A 213 13.23 13.57 -22.90
CA SER A 213 14.11 14.72 -22.68
C SER A 213 15.57 14.30 -22.83
N PRO A 214 16.10 14.19 -24.07
CA PRO A 214 17.44 13.69 -24.32
C PRO A 214 18.48 14.81 -24.15
N ASN A 215 18.63 15.32 -22.92
CA ASN A 215 19.56 16.39 -22.53
C ASN A 215 20.84 15.87 -21.84
N GLY A 216 20.91 14.57 -21.52
CA GLY A 216 22.06 13.91 -20.92
C GLY A 216 22.12 14.03 -19.40
N ASP A 217 21.03 14.39 -18.72
CA ASP A 217 20.97 14.50 -17.26
C ASP A 217 20.62 13.15 -16.57
N GLY A 218 20.37 12.10 -17.35
CA GLY A 218 19.97 10.77 -16.88
C GLY A 218 18.46 10.62 -16.65
N ILE A 219 17.65 11.66 -16.87
CA ILE A 219 16.21 11.70 -16.60
C ILE A 219 15.44 11.81 -17.92
N HIS A 220 14.67 10.78 -18.25
CA HIS A 220 13.92 10.69 -19.51
C HIS A 220 14.79 10.85 -20.78
N ASP A 221 16.10 10.56 -20.70
CA ASP A 221 17.02 10.61 -21.85
C ASP A 221 16.66 9.60 -22.95
N VAL A 222 15.94 8.56 -22.56
CA VAL A 222 15.39 7.53 -23.43
C VAL A 222 13.89 7.43 -23.24
N TRP A 223 13.19 7.05 -24.29
CA TRP A 223 11.75 6.87 -24.24
C TRP A 223 11.43 5.51 -23.65
N VAL A 224 10.83 5.49 -22.46
CA VAL A 224 10.52 4.26 -21.74
C VAL A 224 9.10 3.78 -22.09
N ILE A 225 8.97 2.49 -22.31
CA ILE A 225 7.70 1.79 -22.54
C ILE A 225 7.55 0.74 -21.43
N ASP A 226 6.65 0.96 -20.48
CA ASP A 226 6.46 0.05 -19.35
C ASP A 226 5.83 -1.28 -19.82
N GLY A 227 6.37 -2.39 -19.30
CA GLY A 227 5.89 -3.74 -19.58
C GLY A 227 6.34 -4.30 -20.94
N ILE A 228 7.08 -3.55 -21.75
CA ILE A 228 7.56 -4.00 -23.08
C ILE A 228 8.53 -5.18 -22.99
N ASP A 229 9.24 -5.31 -21.87
CA ASP A 229 10.19 -6.37 -21.54
C ASP A 229 9.54 -7.76 -21.46
N GLN A 230 8.25 -7.81 -21.13
CA GLN A 230 7.46 -9.05 -21.13
C GLN A 230 7.12 -9.53 -22.54
N PHE A 231 7.31 -8.67 -23.55
CA PHE A 231 6.96 -8.93 -24.94
C PHE A 231 8.20 -8.89 -25.83
N PRO A 232 9.11 -9.88 -25.76
CA PRO A 232 10.36 -9.88 -26.53
C PRO A 232 10.13 -9.86 -28.05
N LYS A 233 8.96 -10.34 -28.50
CA LYS A 233 8.48 -10.18 -29.87
C LYS A 233 7.63 -8.91 -29.97
N ASN A 234 8.29 -7.78 -30.06
CA ASN A 234 7.65 -6.49 -30.29
C ASN A 234 8.30 -5.73 -31.45
N ARG A 235 7.59 -4.73 -31.97
CA ARG A 235 8.08 -3.75 -32.91
C ARG A 235 7.55 -2.37 -32.55
N VAL A 236 8.47 -1.42 -32.37
CA VAL A 236 8.17 -0.04 -32.01
C VAL A 236 8.51 0.86 -33.19
N THR A 237 7.54 1.66 -33.61
CA THR A 237 7.70 2.65 -34.69
C THR A 237 7.30 4.03 -34.21
N VAL A 238 8.14 5.04 -34.44
CA VAL A 238 7.88 6.44 -34.10
C VAL A 238 7.82 7.30 -35.36
N TYR A 239 6.86 8.22 -35.37
CA TYR A 239 6.56 9.12 -36.48
C TYR A 239 6.55 10.59 -36.01
N THR A 240 6.92 11.50 -36.91
CA THR A 240 6.62 12.93 -36.74
C THR A 240 5.13 13.20 -36.91
N LYS A 241 4.68 14.40 -36.54
CA LYS A 241 3.30 14.87 -36.80
C LYS A 241 2.86 14.78 -38.27
N ASN A 242 3.81 14.84 -39.20
CA ASN A 242 3.55 14.74 -40.64
C ASN A 242 3.58 13.29 -41.16
N GLY A 243 3.66 12.30 -40.26
CA GLY A 243 3.67 10.88 -40.61
C GLY A 243 5.03 10.35 -41.08
N ILE A 244 6.11 11.14 -40.97
CA ILE A 244 7.44 10.68 -41.37
C ILE A 244 8.00 9.77 -40.29
N LYS A 245 8.41 8.55 -40.66
CA LYS A 245 9.01 7.58 -39.74
C LYS A 245 10.42 8.03 -39.33
N VAL A 246 10.65 8.15 -38.03
CA VAL A 246 11.93 8.59 -37.44
C VAL A 246 12.64 7.51 -36.64
N PHE A 247 11.91 6.48 -36.19
CA PHE A 247 12.45 5.30 -35.52
C PHE A 247 11.61 4.08 -35.86
N ASP A 248 12.27 2.93 -35.95
CA ASP A 248 11.66 1.63 -36.26
C ASP A 248 12.59 0.53 -35.79
N ALA A 249 12.18 -0.23 -34.78
CA ALA A 249 12.98 -1.30 -34.21
C ALA A 249 12.11 -2.47 -33.76
N GLU A 250 12.66 -3.68 -33.87
CA GLU A 250 12.09 -4.89 -33.29
C GLU A 250 12.82 -5.24 -31.99
N GLY A 251 12.11 -5.86 -31.04
CA GLY A 251 12.69 -6.28 -29.76
C GLY A 251 13.07 -5.11 -28.84
N TYR A 252 12.25 -4.06 -28.81
CA TYR A 252 12.44 -2.92 -27.92
C TYR A 252 12.41 -3.37 -26.45
N ASP A 253 13.40 -2.96 -25.65
CA ASP A 253 13.65 -3.50 -24.31
C ASP A 253 13.95 -2.42 -23.25
N ASN A 254 13.81 -1.13 -23.60
CA ASN A 254 14.20 0.02 -22.77
C ASN A 254 15.70 0.09 -22.41
N GLN A 255 16.55 -0.78 -22.94
CA GLN A 255 17.97 -0.88 -22.57
C GLN A 255 18.86 -0.84 -23.81
N SER A 256 18.92 -1.94 -24.56
CA SER A 256 19.80 -2.11 -25.71
C SER A 256 19.15 -1.65 -27.01
N VAL A 257 17.83 -1.84 -27.14
CA VAL A 257 17.00 -1.38 -28.24
C VAL A 257 16.04 -0.35 -27.70
N VAL A 258 16.44 0.92 -27.79
CA VAL A 258 15.72 2.03 -27.18
C VAL A 258 15.76 3.27 -28.06
N PHE A 259 14.72 4.11 -27.96
CA PHE A 259 14.61 5.36 -28.66
C PHE A 259 15.07 6.54 -27.78
N ALA A 260 16.22 7.12 -28.13
CA ALA A 260 16.84 8.24 -27.41
C ALA A 260 16.66 9.60 -28.12
N GLY A 261 15.56 9.78 -28.87
CA GLY A 261 15.24 11.06 -29.51
C GLY A 261 16.12 11.42 -30.71
N ARG A 262 16.77 10.42 -31.31
CA ARG A 262 17.64 10.57 -32.48
C ARG A 262 17.08 9.79 -33.67
N SER A 263 17.27 10.35 -34.86
CA SER A 263 16.97 9.70 -36.13
C SER A 263 18.23 9.64 -37.01
N LYS A 264 18.14 9.07 -38.21
CA LYS A 264 19.24 9.09 -39.20
C LYS A 264 19.75 10.50 -39.53
N GLY A 265 18.92 11.53 -39.35
CA GLY A 265 19.27 12.94 -39.56
C GLY A 265 19.82 13.66 -38.33
N GLY A 266 20.06 12.96 -37.22
CA GLY A 266 20.52 13.54 -35.96
C GLY A 266 19.40 13.69 -34.91
N THR A 267 19.63 14.58 -33.95
CA THR A 267 18.71 14.88 -32.85
C THR A 267 17.40 15.46 -33.37
N LEU A 268 16.28 14.95 -32.87
CA LEU A 268 14.96 15.38 -33.29
C LEU A 268 14.55 16.71 -32.65
N PRO A 269 13.82 17.60 -33.33
CA PRO A 269 13.35 18.84 -32.72
C PRO A 269 12.33 18.58 -31.61
N ALA A 270 12.21 19.53 -30.67
CA ALA A 270 11.15 19.51 -29.66
C ALA A 270 9.78 19.51 -30.35
N GLY A 271 8.84 18.75 -29.80
CA GLY A 271 7.50 18.64 -30.37
C GLY A 271 6.80 17.33 -30.02
N THR A 272 5.63 17.14 -30.61
CA THR A 272 4.82 15.92 -30.42
C THR A 272 5.15 14.89 -31.49
N TYR A 273 5.40 13.67 -31.04
CA TYR A 273 5.68 12.50 -31.88
C TYR A 273 4.63 11.44 -31.62
N PHE A 274 4.35 10.64 -32.64
CA PHE A 274 3.35 9.59 -32.61
C PHE A 274 4.02 8.24 -32.66
N PHE A 275 3.43 7.23 -32.06
CA PHE A 275 3.98 5.89 -32.06
C PHE A 275 2.95 4.84 -32.44
N GLN A 276 3.47 3.71 -32.93
CA GLN A 276 2.78 2.44 -32.99
C GLN A 276 3.69 1.38 -32.37
N ILE A 277 3.14 0.58 -31.46
CA ILE A 277 3.81 -0.55 -30.82
C ILE A 277 3.00 -1.79 -31.17
N ALA A 278 3.60 -2.69 -31.94
CA ALA A 278 3.04 -4.02 -32.20
C ALA A 278 3.75 -5.03 -31.31
N TYR A 279 3.03 -5.91 -30.63
CA TYR A 279 3.63 -6.92 -29.76
C TYR A 279 2.85 -8.21 -29.77
N LYS A 280 3.55 -9.34 -29.59
CA LYS A 280 2.93 -10.66 -29.52
C LYS A 280 2.51 -10.95 -28.09
N ASP A 281 1.21 -10.92 -27.84
CA ASP A 281 0.59 -11.34 -26.59
C ASP A 281 0.05 -12.77 -26.79
N THR A 282 0.64 -13.73 -26.07
CA THR A 282 0.46 -15.18 -26.28
C THR A 282 0.65 -15.61 -27.75
N ASP A 283 -0.44 -15.87 -28.47
CA ASP A 283 -0.46 -16.25 -29.89
C ASP A 283 -1.10 -15.20 -30.81
N THR A 284 -1.47 -14.04 -30.26
CA THR A 284 -2.08 -12.95 -31.03
C THR A 284 -1.19 -11.71 -31.06
N TRP A 285 -1.31 -10.91 -32.12
CA TRP A 285 -0.63 -9.63 -32.20
C TRP A 285 -1.55 -8.51 -31.69
N ALA A 286 -1.10 -7.81 -30.67
CA ALA A 286 -1.71 -6.59 -30.17
C ALA A 286 -1.02 -5.35 -30.75
N ASN A 287 -1.74 -4.23 -30.77
CA ASN A 287 -1.23 -2.95 -31.24
C ASN A 287 -1.63 -1.81 -30.31
N GLU A 288 -0.66 -1.00 -29.90
CA GLU A 288 -0.86 0.24 -29.15
C GLU A 288 -0.42 1.43 -29.99
N LYS A 289 -1.17 2.53 -29.88
CA LYS A 289 -0.89 3.78 -30.61
C LYS A 289 -1.10 4.97 -29.69
N GLY A 290 -0.33 6.01 -29.92
CA GLY A 290 -0.46 7.23 -29.12
C GLY A 290 0.57 8.27 -29.51
N TYR A 291 0.84 9.17 -28.57
CA TYR A 291 1.83 10.23 -28.74
C TYR A 291 2.61 10.46 -27.46
N PHE A 292 3.81 11.01 -27.62
CA PHE A 292 4.64 11.55 -26.54
C PHE A 292 5.26 12.87 -26.99
N THR A 293 5.79 13.63 -26.04
CA THR A 293 6.42 14.93 -26.31
C THR A 293 7.93 14.81 -26.13
N VAL A 294 8.68 15.35 -27.08
CA VAL A 294 10.12 15.62 -26.93
C VAL A 294 10.29 17.05 -26.46
N ARG A 295 11.03 17.24 -25.37
CA ARG A 295 11.41 18.57 -24.85
C ARG A 295 12.92 18.61 -24.63
N TYR A 296 13.45 19.82 -24.69
CA TYR A 296 14.83 20.11 -24.30
C TYR A 296 14.73 21.18 -23.24
N GLU A 297 14.65 20.77 -21.98
CA GLU A 297 14.76 21.69 -20.86
C GLU A 297 16.26 21.95 -20.61
N PRO A 298 16.67 23.21 -20.39
CA PRO A 298 18.06 23.57 -20.11
C PRO A 298 18.54 23.13 -18.74
#